data_AF-A0A7Z1MX88-F1
#
_entry.id   AF-A0A7Z1MX88-F1
#
_cell.length_a   1.000
_cell.length_b   1.000
_cell.length_c   1.000
_cell.angle_alpha   90.00
_cell.angle_beta   90.00
_cell.angle_gamma   90.00
#
_symmetry.space_group_name_H-M   'P 1'
#
loop_
_entity.id
_entity.type
_entity.pdbx_description
1 polymer ?
#
loop_
_entity_poly.entity_id
_entity_poly.type
_entity_poly.pdbx_seq_one_letter_code
_entity_poly.pdbx_strand_id
1 'polypeptide(L)'
;LGDTYEADGETWLRTSDFKDDKDRVLIKKDGNYTYFTPDTAYHYNKINRGNDILIDLMGADHHGYINRLKASLETFGVDSDRLEIQIMQMVRLMQNGEEVKMSKRTGNAITLREIMDEVGIDAARYFLTMRSPDSHFDFDLELAKEQSQDNPIYYAQYAHARICSILKQAKEQGIEVST
;
A
#
# COMPACT_ATOMS: atom_id res chain seq x y z
N LEU A 1 -31.65 0.24 -3.75
CA LEU A 1 -30.17 0.12 -3.83
C LEU A 1 -29.67 1.35 -4.59
N GLY A 2 -28.37 1.59 -4.73
CA GLY A 2 -27.83 2.75 -5.45
C GLY A 2 -28.42 2.91 -6.86
N ASP A 3 -28.06 3.98 -7.57
CA ASP A 3 -28.66 4.31 -8.87
C ASP A 3 -28.43 3.22 -9.94
N THR A 4 -29.30 2.21 -9.95
CA THR A 4 -29.17 0.99 -10.76
C THR A 4 -30.24 0.88 -11.83
N TYR A 5 -29.93 0.20 -12.93
CA TYR A 5 -30.88 -0.09 -14.01
C TYR A 5 -30.60 -1.44 -14.67
N GLU A 6 -31.60 -1.98 -15.36
CA GLU A 6 -31.48 -3.21 -16.13
C GLU A 6 -31.20 -2.88 -17.60
N ALA A 7 -30.19 -3.52 -18.19
CA ALA A 7 -29.91 -3.46 -19.62
C ALA A 7 -29.22 -4.75 -20.07
N ASP A 8 -29.61 -5.25 -21.25
CA ASP A 8 -29.09 -6.50 -21.84
C ASP A 8 -29.22 -7.76 -20.97
N GLY A 9 -30.15 -7.72 -20.00
CA GLY A 9 -30.37 -8.78 -19.02
C GLY A 9 -29.39 -8.74 -17.84
N GLU A 10 -28.67 -7.64 -17.67
CA GLU A 10 -27.72 -7.39 -16.57
C GLU A 10 -28.19 -6.21 -15.71
N THR A 11 -27.83 -6.22 -14.42
CA THR A 11 -28.03 -5.08 -13.52
C THR A 11 -26.79 -4.19 -13.53
N TRP A 12 -26.96 -2.93 -13.91
CA TRP A 12 -25.93 -1.92 -14.03
C TRP A 12 -26.03 -0.88 -12.91
N LEU A 13 -24.91 -0.25 -12.56
CA LEU A 13 -24.80 0.90 -11.68
C LEU A 13 -24.39 2.14 -12.50
N ARG A 14 -25.18 3.22 -12.38
CA ARG A 14 -24.95 4.52 -13.06
C ARG A 14 -23.76 5.26 -12.47
N THR A 15 -22.58 4.79 -12.78
CA THR A 15 -21.31 5.36 -12.28
C THR A 15 -20.79 6.47 -13.20
N SER A 16 -21.20 6.48 -14.47
CA SER A 16 -20.83 7.54 -15.42
C SER A 16 -21.38 8.91 -15.02
N ASP A 17 -22.52 8.96 -14.31
CA ASP A 17 -23.06 10.19 -13.70
C ASP A 17 -22.14 10.78 -12.62
N PHE A 18 -21.16 10.00 -12.13
CA PHE A 18 -20.25 10.35 -11.04
C PHE A 18 -18.77 10.26 -11.45
N LYS A 19 -18.45 10.71 -12.68
CA LYS A 19 -17.08 10.85 -13.22
C LYS A 19 -16.35 9.53 -13.53
N ASP A 20 -17.05 8.39 -13.54
CA ASP A 20 -16.51 7.15 -14.09
C ASP A 20 -16.54 7.16 -15.63
N ASP A 21 -15.74 6.30 -16.28
CA ASP A 21 -15.65 6.25 -17.75
C ASP A 21 -16.89 5.60 -18.41
N LYS A 22 -17.55 4.69 -17.70
CA LYS A 22 -18.78 4.01 -18.12
C LYS A 22 -19.47 3.37 -16.93
N ASP A 23 -20.76 3.12 -17.09
CA ASP A 23 -21.55 2.36 -16.13
C ASP A 23 -20.98 0.95 -15.91
N ARG A 24 -21.18 0.42 -14.70
CA ARG A 24 -20.58 -0.84 -14.27
C ARG A 24 -21.65 -1.88 -14.00
N VAL A 25 -21.46 -3.07 -14.57
CA VAL A 25 -22.30 -4.23 -14.26
C VAL A 25 -22.07 -4.68 -12.83
N LEU A 26 -23.14 -4.81 -12.05
CA LEU A 26 -23.15 -5.43 -10.74
C LEU A 26 -23.54 -6.92 -10.82
N ILE A 27 -24.57 -7.22 -11.60
CA ILE A 27 -25.11 -8.58 -11.75
C ILE A 27 -25.11 -8.90 -13.23
N LYS A 28 -24.42 -9.96 -13.61
CA LYS A 28 -24.35 -10.45 -14.99
C LYS A 28 -25.65 -11.14 -15.38
N LYS A 29 -25.81 -11.39 -16.68
CA LYS A 29 -26.98 -12.07 -17.25
C LYS A 29 -27.23 -13.48 -16.72
N ASP A 30 -26.19 -14.17 -16.24
CA ASP A 30 -26.28 -15.49 -15.62
C ASP A 30 -26.67 -15.43 -14.13
N GLY A 31 -26.93 -14.24 -13.59
CA GLY A 31 -27.26 -14.01 -12.19
C GLY A 31 -26.05 -13.91 -11.25
N ASN A 32 -24.83 -14.11 -11.76
CA ASN A 32 -23.62 -14.02 -10.93
C ASN A 32 -23.18 -12.57 -10.73
N TYR A 33 -22.61 -12.28 -9.56
CA TYR A 33 -22.02 -10.98 -9.26
C TYR A 33 -20.70 -10.76 -10.01
N THR A 34 -20.43 -9.51 -10.38
CA THR A 34 -19.08 -9.08 -10.77
C THR A 34 -18.20 -8.89 -9.55
N TYR A 35 -16.87 -8.78 -9.73
CA TYR A 35 -15.96 -8.42 -8.64
C TYR A 35 -16.20 -7.00 -8.11
N PHE A 36 -16.83 -6.13 -8.90
CA PHE A 36 -17.14 -4.76 -8.51
C PHE A 36 -18.29 -4.67 -7.49
N THR A 37 -19.20 -5.65 -7.51
CA THR A 37 -20.32 -5.72 -6.55
C THR A 37 -19.89 -5.89 -5.10
N PRO A 38 -19.08 -6.91 -4.74
CA PRO A 38 -18.60 -7.04 -3.37
C PRO A 38 -17.71 -5.85 -2.97
N ASP A 39 -16.91 -5.29 -3.88
CA ASP A 39 -16.14 -4.08 -3.59
C ASP A 39 -17.07 -2.92 -3.21
N THR A 40 -18.07 -2.61 -4.04
CA THR A 40 -19.03 -1.54 -3.78
C THR A 40 -19.77 -1.75 -2.45
N ALA A 41 -20.29 -2.96 -2.23
CA ALA A 41 -20.98 -3.31 -0.99
C ALA A 41 -20.07 -3.18 0.23
N TYR A 42 -18.80 -3.60 0.11
CA TYR A 42 -17.84 -3.55 1.19
C TYR A 42 -17.42 -2.11 1.52
N HIS A 43 -17.21 -1.25 0.52
CA HIS A 43 -16.91 0.17 0.74
C HIS A 43 -18.06 0.90 1.40
N TYR A 44 -19.28 0.68 0.91
CA TYR A 44 -20.47 1.24 1.55
C TYR A 44 -20.63 0.72 3.00
N ASN A 45 -20.36 -0.56 3.24
CA ASN A 45 -20.35 -1.10 4.60
C ASN A 45 -19.26 -0.46 5.49
N LYS A 46 -18.02 -0.29 5.00
CA LYS A 46 -16.92 0.36 5.72
C LYS A 46 -17.33 1.77 6.18
N ILE A 47 -18.00 2.54 5.33
CA ILE A 47 -18.45 3.90 5.66
C ILE A 47 -19.57 3.88 6.71
N ASN A 48 -20.54 2.96 6.57
CA ASN A 48 -21.65 2.83 7.52
C ASN A 48 -21.24 2.29 8.91
N ARG A 49 -20.00 1.84 9.10
CA ARG A 49 -19.44 1.56 10.44
C ARG A 49 -19.16 2.83 11.24
N GLY A 50 -19.27 4.01 10.64
CA GLY A 50 -19.06 5.31 11.29
C GLY A 50 -17.67 5.93 11.08
N ASN A 51 -16.91 5.47 10.09
CA ASN A 51 -15.58 6.01 9.78
C ASN A 51 -15.70 7.32 9.00
N ASP A 52 -14.99 8.38 9.38
CA ASP A 52 -14.99 9.65 8.66
C ASP A 52 -14.33 9.53 7.29
N ILE A 53 -13.16 8.87 7.24
CA ILE A 53 -12.33 8.68 6.06
C ILE A 53 -11.99 7.19 5.91
N LEU A 54 -11.99 6.71 4.67
CA LEU A 54 -11.46 5.42 4.26
C LEU A 54 -10.15 5.64 3.50
N ILE A 55 -9.11 4.89 3.85
CA ILE A 55 -7.83 4.91 3.16
C ILE A 55 -7.57 3.52 2.59
N ASP A 56 -7.44 3.44 1.27
CA ASP A 56 -7.06 2.22 0.57
C ASP A 56 -5.65 2.36 -0.01
N LEU A 57 -4.85 1.30 0.12
CA LEU A 57 -3.55 1.17 -0.52
C LEU A 57 -3.70 0.19 -1.68
N MET A 58 -3.47 0.65 -2.91
CA MET A 58 -3.64 -0.17 -4.11
C MET A 58 -2.35 -0.21 -4.94
N GLY A 59 -2.12 -1.29 -5.68
CA GLY A 59 -1.02 -1.35 -6.64
C GLY A 59 -1.23 -0.40 -7.82
N ALA A 60 -0.14 0.05 -8.45
CA ALA A 60 -0.16 0.95 -9.62
C ALA A 60 -1.01 0.44 -10.80
N ASP A 61 -1.17 -0.87 -10.94
CA ASP A 61 -2.03 -1.53 -11.93
C ASP A 61 -3.54 -1.27 -11.72
N HIS A 62 -3.93 -0.75 -10.55
CA HIS A 62 -5.32 -0.44 -10.19
C HIS A 62 -5.72 1.02 -10.37
N HIS A 63 -4.87 1.87 -10.97
CA HIS A 63 -5.18 3.29 -11.15
C HIS A 63 -6.53 3.53 -11.88
N GLY A 64 -6.85 2.72 -12.88
CA GLY A 64 -8.14 2.80 -13.60
C GLY A 64 -9.37 2.36 -12.79
N TYR A 65 -9.17 1.87 -11.57
CA TYR A 65 -10.23 1.41 -10.66
C TYR A 65 -10.65 2.49 -9.64
N ILE A 66 -9.89 3.58 -9.52
CA ILE A 66 -10.16 4.67 -8.58
C ILE A 66 -11.52 5.31 -8.84
N ASN A 67 -11.75 5.78 -10.08
CA ASN A 67 -12.95 6.55 -10.41
C ASN A 67 -14.22 5.73 -10.21
N ARG A 68 -14.20 4.44 -10.54
CA ARG A 68 -15.39 3.58 -10.35
C ARG A 68 -15.71 3.33 -8.87
N LEU A 69 -14.72 3.18 -8.01
CA LEU A 69 -14.95 3.01 -6.57
C LEU A 69 -15.50 4.29 -5.95
N LYS A 70 -14.95 5.44 -6.34
CA LYS A 70 -15.48 6.75 -5.93
C LYS A 70 -16.91 6.97 -6.41
N ALA A 71 -17.16 6.72 -7.70
CA ALA A 71 -18.48 6.82 -8.29
C ALA A 71 -19.49 5.87 -7.62
N SER A 72 -19.08 4.66 -7.24
CA SER A 72 -19.99 3.74 -6.57
C SER A 72 -20.44 4.25 -5.21
N LEU A 73 -19.58 4.91 -4.43
CA LEU A 73 -19.99 5.55 -3.17
C LEU A 73 -21.01 6.67 -3.39
N GLU A 74 -20.79 7.53 -4.39
CA GLU A 74 -21.71 8.62 -4.72
C GLU A 74 -23.11 8.11 -5.10
N THR A 75 -23.21 6.94 -5.74
CA THR A 75 -24.50 6.32 -6.08
C THR A 75 -25.34 5.94 -4.85
N PHE A 76 -24.72 5.87 -3.66
CA PHE A 76 -25.39 5.66 -2.38
C PHE A 76 -25.50 6.96 -1.56
N GLY A 77 -25.23 8.12 -2.17
CA GLY A 77 -25.25 9.43 -1.51
C GLY A 77 -24.08 9.65 -0.56
N VAL A 78 -22.97 8.93 -0.77
CA VAL A 78 -21.77 9.05 0.06
C VAL A 78 -20.72 9.87 -0.68
N ASP A 79 -20.30 10.96 -0.04
CA ASP A 79 -19.19 11.80 -0.52
C ASP A 79 -17.93 10.97 -0.77
N SER A 80 -17.50 10.92 -2.02
CA SER A 80 -16.34 10.16 -2.48
C SER A 80 -15.00 10.77 -2.10
N ASP A 81 -14.96 11.99 -1.57
CA ASP A 81 -13.74 12.56 -0.96
C ASP A 81 -13.43 11.90 0.38
N ARG A 82 -14.39 11.18 0.98
CA ARG A 82 -14.14 10.31 2.14
C ARG A 82 -13.37 9.05 1.78
N LEU A 83 -13.17 8.74 0.50
CA LEU A 83 -12.31 7.64 0.06
C LEU A 83 -11.00 8.19 -0.51
N GLU A 84 -9.94 8.02 0.25
CA GLU A 84 -8.57 8.28 -0.16
C GLU A 84 -7.93 7.00 -0.68
N ILE A 85 -7.38 7.04 -1.89
CA ILE A 85 -6.71 5.89 -2.50
C ILE A 85 -5.26 6.28 -2.76
N GLN A 86 -4.34 5.58 -2.10
CA GLN A 86 -2.90 5.73 -2.30
C GLN A 86 -2.41 4.66 -3.26
N ILE A 87 -1.75 5.08 -4.33
CA ILE A 87 -1.17 4.17 -5.32
C ILE A 87 0.27 3.83 -4.94
N MET A 88 0.51 2.54 -4.72
CA MET A 88 1.82 1.97 -4.44
C MET A 88 2.46 1.47 -5.74
N GLN A 89 3.64 1.99 -6.05
CA GLN A 89 4.46 1.55 -7.17
C GLN A 89 5.11 0.20 -6.91
N MET A 90 5.50 -0.44 -8.01
CA MET A 90 6.17 -1.72 -7.97
C MET A 90 7.61 -1.58 -7.44
N VAL A 91 7.98 -2.45 -6.52
CA VAL A 91 9.34 -2.57 -5.97
C VAL A 91 10.11 -3.57 -6.82
N ARG A 92 11.32 -3.22 -7.23
CA ARG A 92 12.28 -4.15 -7.85
C ARG A 92 13.26 -4.61 -6.80
N LEU A 93 13.49 -5.92 -6.76
CA LEU A 93 14.49 -6.50 -5.87
C LEU A 93 15.82 -6.56 -6.60
N MET A 94 16.87 -6.02 -5.98
CA MET A 94 18.21 -5.96 -6.55
C MET A 94 19.18 -6.78 -5.68
N GLN A 95 20.06 -7.54 -6.32
CA GLN A 95 21.13 -8.28 -5.65
C GLN A 95 22.40 -8.18 -6.48
N ASN A 96 23.52 -7.79 -5.87
CA ASN A 96 24.80 -7.60 -6.55
C ASN A 96 24.71 -6.67 -7.79
N GLY A 97 23.86 -5.63 -7.72
CA GLY A 97 23.63 -4.68 -8.81
C GLY A 97 22.74 -5.20 -9.96
N GLU A 98 22.24 -6.43 -9.88
CA GLU A 98 21.34 -7.01 -10.89
C GLU A 98 19.92 -7.19 -10.33
N GLU A 99 18.92 -7.05 -11.20
CA GLU A 99 17.53 -7.29 -10.82
C GLU A 99 17.28 -8.79 -10.62
N VAL A 100 16.77 -9.14 -9.44
CA VAL A 100 16.41 -10.51 -9.10
C VAL A 100 15.14 -10.90 -9.86
N LYS A 101 15.30 -11.73 -10.88
CA LYS A 101 14.18 -12.18 -11.71
C LYS A 101 13.35 -13.24 -11.00
N MET A 102 12.10 -12.90 -10.73
CA MET A 102 11.08 -13.85 -10.27
C MET A 102 10.81 -14.91 -11.36
N SER A 103 11.13 -16.18 -11.10
CA SER A 103 10.91 -17.26 -12.07
C SER A 103 9.54 -17.90 -11.90
N LYS A 104 8.62 -17.58 -12.81
CA LYS A 104 7.29 -18.24 -12.89
C LYS A 104 7.37 -19.73 -13.26
N ARG A 105 8.49 -20.20 -13.87
CA ARG A 105 8.63 -21.59 -14.35
C ARG A 105 9.21 -22.56 -13.32
N THR A 106 9.97 -22.08 -12.34
CA THR A 106 10.53 -22.91 -11.25
C THR A 106 9.71 -22.84 -9.96
N GLY A 107 8.69 -21.97 -9.89
CA GLY A 107 7.84 -21.83 -8.71
C GLY A 107 8.40 -20.95 -7.59
N ASN A 108 9.60 -20.38 -7.77
CA ASN A 108 10.23 -19.55 -6.76
C ASN A 108 9.78 -18.09 -6.91
N ALA A 109 8.62 -17.77 -6.33
CA ALA A 109 8.31 -16.40 -5.95
C ALA A 109 9.03 -16.10 -4.64
N ILE A 110 9.80 -15.01 -4.60
CA ILE A 110 10.40 -14.51 -3.36
C ILE A 110 9.29 -13.94 -2.50
N THR A 111 9.16 -14.49 -1.31
CA THR A 111 8.18 -14.08 -0.31
C THR A 111 8.74 -12.94 0.53
N LEU A 112 7.85 -12.12 1.09
CA LEU A 112 8.25 -11.12 2.08
C LEU A 112 8.96 -11.76 3.28
N ARG A 113 8.61 -13.00 3.64
CA ARG A 113 9.26 -13.75 4.71
C ARG A 113 10.73 -14.02 4.38
N GLU A 114 11.03 -14.52 3.18
CA GLU A 114 12.41 -14.76 2.75
C GLU A 114 13.23 -13.48 2.74
N ILE A 115 12.65 -12.35 2.29
CA ILE A 115 13.31 -11.04 2.36
C ILE A 115 13.63 -10.67 3.82
N MET A 116 12.66 -10.79 4.72
CA MET A 116 12.87 -10.49 6.15
C MET A 116 13.86 -11.42 6.82
N ASP A 117 13.89 -12.70 6.44
CA ASP A 117 14.84 -13.69 6.97
C ASP A 117 16.27 -13.39 6.47
N GLU A 118 16.41 -12.85 5.25
CA GLU A 118 17.71 -12.49 4.66
C GLU A 118 18.28 -11.17 5.21
N VAL A 119 17.46 -10.10 5.29
CA VAL A 119 17.95 -8.75 5.64
C VAL A 119 17.62 -8.32 7.07
N GLY A 120 16.72 -9.06 7.75
CA GLY A 120 16.16 -8.68 9.04
C GLY A 120 14.91 -7.81 8.93
N ILE A 121 14.03 -7.94 9.93
CA ILE A 121 12.72 -7.26 9.98
C ILE A 121 12.87 -5.74 9.96
N ASP A 122 13.85 -5.19 10.67
CA ASP A 122 14.03 -3.74 10.78
C ASP A 122 14.52 -3.13 9.47
N ALA A 123 15.46 -3.79 8.79
CA ALA A 123 15.92 -3.36 7.47
C ALA A 123 14.79 -3.45 6.44
N ALA A 124 14.05 -4.56 6.40
CA ALA A 124 12.91 -4.71 5.49
C ALA A 124 11.86 -3.61 5.71
N ARG A 125 11.48 -3.35 6.98
CA ARG A 125 10.52 -2.30 7.31
C ARG A 125 11.05 -0.91 6.92
N TYR A 126 12.29 -0.61 7.26
CA TYR A 126 12.88 0.70 6.99
C TYR A 126 12.95 0.96 5.49
N PHE A 127 13.52 0.04 4.71
CA PHE A 127 13.68 0.21 3.26
C PHE A 127 12.33 0.33 2.53
N LEU A 128 11.32 -0.47 2.89
CA LEU A 128 9.99 -0.42 2.27
C LEU A 128 9.18 0.83 2.64
N THR A 129 9.59 1.58 3.67
CA THR A 129 8.86 2.77 4.15
C THR A 129 9.64 4.08 4.04
N MET A 130 10.95 4.03 3.76
CA MET A 130 11.80 5.23 3.67
C MET A 130 11.58 6.03 2.37
N ARG A 131 10.83 5.48 1.40
CA ARG A 131 10.49 6.12 0.13
C ARG A 131 8.99 6.34 0.03
N SER A 132 8.61 7.34 -0.76
CA SER A 132 7.21 7.61 -1.07
C SER A 132 6.60 6.41 -1.81
N PRO A 133 5.37 5.97 -1.47
CA PRO A 133 4.75 4.82 -2.10
C PRO A 133 4.49 5.02 -3.60
N ASP A 134 4.37 6.26 -4.07
CA ASP A 134 4.14 6.61 -5.47
C ASP A 134 5.41 6.63 -6.34
N SER A 135 6.57 6.26 -5.77
CA SER A 135 7.86 6.23 -6.46
C SER A 135 8.36 4.82 -6.73
N HIS A 136 8.97 4.59 -7.89
CA HIS A 136 9.69 3.34 -8.16
C HIS A 136 10.83 3.17 -7.16
N PHE A 137 10.96 1.96 -6.63
CA PHE A 137 11.94 1.67 -5.60
C PHE A 137 12.72 0.40 -5.92
N ASP A 138 14.04 0.54 -5.88
CA ASP A 138 14.98 -0.56 -6.00
C ASP A 138 15.42 -0.96 -4.59
N PHE A 139 14.93 -2.11 -4.13
CA PHE A 139 15.31 -2.71 -2.86
C PHE A 139 16.63 -3.48 -3.08
N ASP A 140 17.74 -2.90 -2.65
CA ASP A 140 19.05 -3.55 -2.68
C ASP A 140 19.26 -4.45 -1.45
N LEU A 141 19.32 -5.76 -1.67
CA LEU A 141 19.51 -6.76 -0.62
C LEU A 141 20.88 -6.66 0.05
N GLU A 142 21.93 -6.36 -0.70
CA GLU A 142 23.29 -6.28 -0.15
C GLU A 142 23.44 -5.05 0.73
N LEU A 143 22.93 -3.90 0.26
CA LEU A 143 22.91 -2.67 1.05
C LEU A 143 22.10 -2.83 2.34
N ALA A 144 20.96 -3.53 2.28
CA ALA A 144 20.12 -3.77 3.46
C ALA A 144 20.81 -4.64 4.52
N LYS A 145 21.73 -5.52 4.13
CA LYS A 145 22.53 -6.38 5.03
C LYS A 145 23.80 -5.69 5.56
N GLU A 146 24.25 -4.64 4.89
CA GLU A 146 25.55 -4.03 5.18
C GLU A 146 25.58 -3.32 6.54
N GLN A 147 26.67 -3.51 7.30
CA GLN A 147 26.91 -2.78 8.55
C GLN A 147 27.83 -1.59 8.32
N SER A 148 27.41 -0.68 7.45
CA SER A 148 28.16 0.51 7.07
C SER A 148 27.31 1.78 7.16
N GLN A 149 27.94 2.94 7.03
CA GLN A 149 27.23 4.23 7.03
C GLN A 149 26.35 4.42 5.80
N ASP A 150 26.56 3.63 4.73
CA ASP A 150 25.75 3.68 3.51
C ASP A 150 24.38 3.01 3.72
N ASN A 151 24.28 2.06 4.66
CA ASN A 151 23.01 1.48 5.07
C ASN A 151 22.26 2.45 6.02
N PRO A 152 21.11 3.02 5.60
CA PRO A 152 20.43 4.06 6.38
C PRO A 152 19.85 3.56 7.70
N ILE A 153 19.43 2.28 7.81
CA ILE A 153 18.96 1.74 9.09
C ILE A 153 20.13 1.53 10.05
N TYR A 154 21.26 1.01 9.57
CA TYR A 154 22.47 0.88 10.38
C TYR A 154 22.94 2.25 10.87
N TYR A 155 22.98 3.24 9.98
CA TYR A 155 23.35 4.61 10.32
C TYR A 155 22.46 5.20 11.41
N ALA A 156 21.14 5.07 11.28
CA ALA A 156 20.18 5.56 12.26
C ALA A 156 20.32 4.86 13.64
N GLN A 157 20.46 3.54 13.64
CA GLN A 157 20.66 2.75 14.86
C GLN A 157 21.99 3.08 15.55
N TYR A 158 23.05 3.24 14.76
CA TYR A 158 24.36 3.61 15.25
C TYR A 158 24.36 5.02 15.85
N ALA A 159 23.73 5.99 15.19
CA ALA A 159 23.56 7.34 15.72
C ALA A 159 22.81 7.33 17.06
N HIS A 160 21.71 6.59 17.16
CA HIS A 160 20.97 6.40 18.41
C HIS A 160 21.85 5.80 19.51
N ALA A 161 22.59 4.71 19.22
CA ALA A 161 23.48 4.08 20.19
C ALA A 161 24.58 5.03 20.69
N ARG A 162 25.14 5.88 19.82
CA ARG A 162 26.12 6.90 20.19
C ARG A 162 25.53 7.97 21.10
N ILE A 163 24.34 8.46 20.78
CA ILE A 163 23.64 9.46 21.62
C ILE A 163 23.39 8.87 23.01
N CYS A 164 22.86 7.65 23.11
CA CYS A 164 22.65 6.98 24.40
C CYS A 164 23.96 6.81 25.19
N SER A 165 25.06 6.46 24.52
CA SER A 165 26.37 6.32 25.15
C SER A 165 26.88 7.64 25.71
N ILE A 166 26.77 8.73 24.96
CA ILE A 166 27.16 10.09 25.40
C ILE A 166 26.32 10.52 26.61
N LEU A 167 25.00 10.33 26.56
CA LEU A 167 24.10 10.67 27.67
C LEU A 167 24.44 9.88 28.94
N LYS A 168 24.78 8.59 28.79
CA LYS A 168 25.23 7.76 29.91
C LYS A 168 26.54 8.27 30.50
N GLN A 169 27.53 8.61 29.67
CA GLN A 169 28.81 9.16 30.11
C GLN A 169 28.66 10.51 30.80
N ALA A 170 27.79 11.39 30.29
CA ALA A 170 27.48 12.67 30.92
C ALA A 170 26.95 12.47 32.35
N LYS A 171 26.00 11.53 32.53
CA LYS A 171 25.46 11.18 33.85
C LYS A 171 26.53 10.63 34.80
N GLU A 172 27.41 9.76 34.32
CA GLU A 172 28.52 9.20 35.12
C GLU A 172 29.53 10.27 35.56
N GLN A 173 29.69 11.34 34.77
CA GLN A 173 30.55 12.48 35.08
C GLN A 173 29.83 13.57 35.91
N GLY A 174 28.58 13.36 36.30
CA GLY A 174 27.79 14.33 37.07
C GLY A 174 27.33 15.54 36.25
N ILE A 175 27.30 15.44 34.92
CA ILE A 175 26.79 16.47 34.02
C ILE A 175 25.28 16.27 33.88
N GLU A 176 24.49 17.26 34.31
CA GLU A 176 23.05 17.28 34.05
C GLU A 176 22.79 17.64 32.58
N VAL A 177 22.00 16.79 31.91
CA VAL A 177 21.56 17.03 30.53
C VAL A 177 20.10 17.45 30.59
N SER A 178 19.76 18.64 30.09
CA SER A 178 18.36 19.02 29.94
C SER A 178 17.74 18.24 28.78
N THR A 179 16.79 17.37 29.08
CA THR A 179 15.90 16.75 28.10
C THR A 179 14.65 17.58 27.90
#